data_AF-A0A1G3BNM2-F1
#
_entry.id   AF-A0A1G3BNM2-F1
#
_cell.length_a   1.000
_cell.length_b   1.000
_cell.length_c   1.000
_cell.angle_alpha   90.00
_cell.angle_beta   90.00
_cell.angle_gamma   90.00
#
_symmetry.space_group_name_H-M   'P 1'
#
loop_
_entity.id
_entity.type
_entity.pdbx_description
1 polymer ?
#
loop_
_entity_poly.entity_id
_entity_poly.type
_entity_poly.pdbx_seq_one_letter_code
_entity_poly.pdbx_strand_id
1 'polypeptide(L)'
;MIFHMNLTANIFWYVAITLWVVISLSTFSILFLHGKSRDRKFEEVLHGGWFFATAGTQSTALLGIIVAGEATKNILFIHIFSFALWSIGACLYIIFMALIILRLFFYQFKIDTLLSPYWMNMGAAALTAVTGIELYQHISIMGGPFMEFLPFLKGISLFFWSAGLWWLPFLIVLAIRKQVFSKEGLVFTVGYWEIVFTLGLYAHSAIKLFCLFGGQYLNVISICFYIVCIIFWCFSFIFTLVHLVRSSIWVPVNDLTINYVIPYSFRLRGRLFKVKEVVNEWVDQSIQGVLKKHYCIVTTNNITCHISCDLITKKWYFDQVKD
;
A
#
# COMPACT_ATOMS: atom_id res chain seq x y z
N MET A 1 11.08 37.09 -5.96
CA MET A 1 10.44 36.01 -5.18
C MET A 1 10.31 34.68 -5.96
N ILE A 2 10.37 34.67 -7.30
CA ILE A 2 10.24 33.46 -8.14
C ILE A 2 11.45 32.50 -8.03
N PHE A 3 12.67 33.00 -7.81
CA PHE A 3 13.89 32.17 -7.72
C PHE A 3 13.94 31.19 -6.53
N HIS A 4 13.17 31.40 -5.47
CA HIS A 4 13.15 30.49 -4.31
C HIS A 4 12.36 29.19 -4.58
N MET A 5 11.42 29.19 -5.53
CA MET A 5 10.59 28.01 -5.82
C MET A 5 11.40 26.94 -6.57
N ASN A 6 12.20 27.34 -7.56
CA ASN A 6 13.02 26.41 -8.37
C ASN A 6 14.09 25.72 -7.52
N LEU A 7 14.71 26.43 -6.56
CA LEU A 7 15.68 25.84 -5.64
C LEU A 7 15.02 24.75 -4.79
N THR A 8 13.82 25.02 -4.27
CA THR A 8 13.08 24.08 -3.43
C THR A 8 12.66 22.85 -4.22
N ALA A 9 12.19 23.02 -5.46
CA ALA A 9 11.85 21.92 -6.35
C ALA A 9 13.06 21.03 -6.67
N ASN A 10 14.23 21.64 -6.95
CA ASN A 10 15.48 20.92 -7.17
C ASN A 10 15.90 20.11 -5.94
N ILE A 11 15.82 20.68 -4.73
CA ILE A 11 16.14 19.98 -3.48
C ILE A 11 15.24 18.75 -3.32
N PHE A 12 13.93 18.90 -3.50
CA PHE A 12 13.01 17.77 -3.39
C PHE A 12 13.29 16.69 -4.45
N TRP A 13 13.72 17.06 -5.65
CA TRP A 13 14.10 16.10 -6.67
C TRP A 13 15.33 15.29 -6.29
N TYR A 14 16.40 15.93 -5.81
CA TYR A 14 17.60 15.20 -5.34
C TYR A 14 17.29 14.31 -4.13
N VAL A 15 16.45 14.78 -3.20
CA VAL A 15 15.98 13.96 -2.07
C VAL A 15 15.17 12.77 -2.56
N ALA A 16 14.26 12.96 -3.51
CA ALA A 16 13.46 11.89 -4.09
C ALA A 16 14.33 10.83 -4.77
N ILE A 17 15.33 11.25 -5.56
CA ILE A 17 16.30 10.33 -6.20
C ILE A 17 17.07 9.55 -5.13
N THR A 18 17.58 10.24 -4.12
CA THR A 18 18.37 9.60 -3.05
C THR A 18 17.56 8.56 -2.31
N LEU A 19 16.33 8.92 -1.90
CA LEU A 19 15.40 7.99 -1.25
C LEU A 19 15.03 6.83 -2.16
N TRP A 20 14.74 7.09 -3.43
CA TRP A 20 14.41 6.06 -4.41
C TRP A 20 15.56 5.06 -4.59
N VAL A 21 16.80 5.54 -4.76
CA VAL A 21 17.99 4.68 -4.88
C VAL A 21 18.17 3.83 -3.61
N VAL A 22 18.15 4.46 -2.43
CA VAL A 22 18.35 3.77 -1.15
C VAL A 22 17.27 2.71 -0.92
N ILE A 23 15.99 3.06 -1.11
CA ILE A 23 14.87 2.15 -0.87
C ILE A 23 14.87 1.03 -1.91
N SER A 24 15.07 1.33 -3.19
CA SER A 24 15.09 0.33 -4.25
C SER A 24 16.24 -0.66 -4.05
N LEU A 25 17.47 -0.17 -3.88
CA LEU A 25 18.64 -1.03 -3.70
C LEU A 25 18.56 -1.83 -2.40
N SER A 26 18.12 -1.23 -1.29
CA SER A 26 17.97 -1.97 -0.02
C SER A 26 16.90 -3.05 -0.13
N THR A 27 15.74 -2.75 -0.72
CA THR A 27 14.65 -3.72 -0.90
C THR A 27 15.11 -4.90 -1.74
N PHE A 28 15.68 -4.66 -2.92
CA PHE A 28 16.19 -5.72 -3.78
C PHE A 28 17.37 -6.47 -3.14
N SER A 29 18.28 -5.79 -2.45
CA SER A 29 19.40 -6.44 -1.74
C SER A 29 18.90 -7.36 -0.63
N ILE A 30 17.93 -6.94 0.18
CA ILE A 30 17.34 -7.77 1.23
C ILE A 30 16.64 -8.98 0.60
N LEU A 31 15.92 -8.81 -0.50
CA LEU A 31 15.21 -9.91 -1.16
C LEU A 31 16.14 -10.93 -1.83
N PHE A 32 17.23 -10.47 -2.44
CA PHE A 32 18.15 -11.33 -3.18
C PHE A 32 19.24 -11.93 -2.30
N LEU A 33 19.77 -11.18 -1.31
CA LEU A 33 20.88 -11.61 -0.48
C LEU A 33 20.42 -12.28 0.82
N HIS A 34 19.31 -11.84 1.41
CA HIS A 34 18.80 -12.44 2.64
C HIS A 34 17.99 -13.70 2.27
N GLY A 35 18.65 -14.85 2.44
CA GLY A 35 18.20 -16.16 1.97
C GLY A 35 16.70 -16.42 2.13
N LYS A 36 16.12 -17.02 1.09
CA LYS A 36 14.72 -17.44 1.00
C LYS A 36 14.39 -18.31 2.22
N SER A 37 13.80 -17.70 3.26
CA SER A 37 13.32 -18.45 4.42
C SER A 37 12.41 -19.56 3.89
N ARG A 38 12.77 -20.81 4.18
CA ARG A 38 12.24 -22.03 3.57
C ARG A 38 10.71 -22.17 3.71
N ASP A 39 10.10 -21.32 4.55
CA ASP A 39 8.69 -21.33 4.91
C ASP A 39 7.84 -20.21 4.27
N ARG A 40 8.42 -19.24 3.54
CA ARG A 40 7.60 -18.18 2.91
C ARG A 40 6.92 -18.70 1.64
N LYS A 41 5.59 -18.82 1.68
CA LYS A 41 4.80 -19.24 0.52
C LYS A 41 4.83 -18.16 -0.56
N PHE A 42 4.88 -18.59 -1.82
CA PHE A 42 4.86 -17.71 -2.99
C PHE A 42 3.67 -16.73 -2.98
N GLU A 43 2.51 -17.17 -2.48
CA GLU A 43 1.28 -16.37 -2.37
C GLU A 43 1.33 -15.26 -1.32
N GLU A 44 2.21 -15.34 -0.32
CA GLU A 44 2.38 -14.34 0.73
C GLU A 44 3.32 -13.22 0.28
N VAL A 45 4.28 -13.54 -0.60
CA VAL A 45 5.26 -12.58 -1.10
C VAL A 45 4.66 -11.73 -2.21
N LEU A 46 3.91 -12.31 -3.16
CA LEU A 46 3.38 -11.58 -4.31
C LEU A 46 2.00 -10.96 -4.05
N HIS A 47 1.95 -9.77 -3.46
CA HIS A 47 0.71 -8.99 -3.28
C HIS A 47 0.75 -7.69 -4.09
N GLY A 48 -0.39 -7.00 -4.21
CA GLY A 48 -0.48 -5.76 -4.98
C GLY A 48 0.40 -4.59 -4.47
N GLY A 49 1.05 -4.75 -3.32
CA GLY A 49 1.98 -3.75 -2.79
C GLY A 49 3.25 -3.59 -3.62
N TRP A 50 3.62 -4.56 -4.47
CA TRP A 50 4.76 -4.41 -5.38
C TRP A 50 4.61 -3.26 -6.36
N PHE A 51 3.37 -2.87 -6.69
CA PHE A 51 3.12 -1.72 -7.56
C PHE A 51 3.58 -0.39 -6.95
N PHE A 52 3.84 -0.31 -5.64
CA PHE A 52 4.49 0.87 -5.05
C PHE A 52 5.91 1.09 -5.57
N ALA A 53 6.65 0.04 -5.92
CA ALA A 53 7.98 0.19 -6.52
C ALA A 53 7.88 0.84 -7.91
N THR A 54 6.90 0.44 -8.72
CA THR A 54 6.57 1.12 -9.97
C THR A 54 6.16 2.56 -9.70
N ALA A 55 5.19 2.79 -8.79
CA ALA A 55 4.65 4.11 -8.54
C ALA A 55 5.72 5.10 -8.07
N GLY A 56 6.57 4.71 -7.11
CA GLY A 56 7.68 5.54 -6.63
C GLY A 56 8.70 5.86 -7.72
N THR A 57 9.00 4.89 -8.60
CA THR A 57 9.89 5.13 -9.75
C THR A 57 9.27 6.13 -10.72
N GLN A 58 7.99 5.98 -11.05
CA GLN A 58 7.28 6.89 -11.95
C GLN A 58 7.11 8.29 -11.37
N SER A 59 6.85 8.41 -10.07
CA SER A 59 6.80 9.70 -9.36
C SER A 59 8.14 10.41 -9.39
N THR A 60 9.25 9.69 -9.23
CA THR A 60 10.60 10.26 -9.30
C THR A 60 10.93 10.75 -10.71
N ALA A 61 10.57 9.97 -11.73
CA ALA A 61 10.69 10.37 -13.12
C ALA A 61 9.85 11.63 -13.42
N LEU A 62 8.59 11.63 -12.98
CA LEU A 62 7.65 12.74 -13.16
C LEU A 62 8.14 14.04 -12.53
N LEU A 63 8.64 13.97 -11.29
CA LEU A 63 9.21 15.12 -10.61
C LEU A 63 10.41 15.70 -11.39
N GLY A 64 11.23 14.84 -11.99
CA GLY A 64 12.33 15.28 -12.85
C GLY A 64 11.85 16.03 -14.11
N ILE A 65 10.76 15.60 -14.73
CA ILE A 65 10.18 16.28 -15.91
C ILE A 65 9.67 17.67 -15.52
N ILE A 66 8.96 17.76 -14.39
CA ILE A 66 8.43 19.03 -13.88
C ILE A 66 9.58 20.00 -13.59
N VAL A 67 10.63 19.53 -12.91
CA VAL A 67 11.84 20.31 -12.61
C VAL A 67 12.56 20.75 -13.89
N ALA A 68 12.63 19.89 -14.92
CA ALA A 68 13.21 20.24 -16.21
C ALA A 68 12.48 21.38 -16.92
N GLY A 69 11.17 21.57 -16.66
CA GLY A 69 10.39 22.69 -17.19
C GLY A 69 10.82 24.06 -16.67
N GLU A 70 11.39 24.11 -15.46
CA GLU A 70 11.82 25.34 -14.81
C GLU A 70 13.34 25.51 -14.80
N ALA A 71 14.09 24.48 -15.21
CA ALA A 71 15.54 24.47 -15.22
C ALA A 71 16.10 25.21 -16.44
N THR A 72 17.07 26.10 -16.20
CA THR A 72 17.79 26.83 -17.26
C THR A 72 19.11 26.15 -17.67
N LYS A 73 19.54 25.11 -16.94
CA LYS A 73 20.78 24.35 -17.18
C LYS A 73 20.52 22.85 -17.02
N ASN A 74 21.30 22.02 -17.71
CA ASN A 74 21.28 20.54 -17.64
C ASN A 74 19.97 19.84 -18.04
N ILE A 75 19.11 20.52 -18.81
CA ILE A 75 17.81 20.01 -19.28
C ILE A 75 17.95 18.63 -19.95
N LEU A 76 18.94 18.47 -20.84
CA LEU A 76 19.17 17.22 -21.56
C LEU A 76 19.52 16.04 -20.63
N PHE A 77 20.32 16.30 -19.58
CA PHE A 77 20.64 15.27 -18.58
C PHE A 77 19.40 14.85 -17.80
N ILE A 78 18.58 15.82 -17.36
CA ILE A 78 17.34 15.55 -16.63
C ILE A 78 16.37 14.76 -17.52
N HIS A 79 16.28 15.06 -18.82
CA HIS A 79 15.44 14.32 -19.76
C HIS A 79 15.89 12.87 -19.92
N ILE A 80 17.18 12.63 -20.16
CA ILE A 80 17.73 11.27 -20.26
C ILE A 80 17.42 10.50 -18.98
N PHE A 81 17.64 11.12 -17.83
CA PHE A 81 17.44 10.49 -16.54
C PHE A 81 15.95 10.18 -16.27
N SER A 82 15.06 11.14 -16.50
CA SER A 82 13.61 10.94 -16.37
C SER A 82 13.07 9.90 -17.34
N PHE A 83 13.55 9.89 -18.59
CA PHE A 83 13.17 8.87 -19.58
C PHE A 83 13.65 7.47 -19.15
N ALA A 84 14.89 7.36 -18.64
CA ALA A 84 15.43 6.11 -18.14
C ALA A 84 14.64 5.59 -16.93
N LEU A 85 14.35 6.45 -15.94
CA LEU A 85 13.52 6.08 -14.79
C LEU A 85 12.10 5.68 -15.20
N TRP A 86 11.47 6.43 -16.10
CA TRP A 86 10.14 6.09 -16.63
C TRP A 86 10.15 4.71 -17.30
N SER A 87 11.18 4.41 -18.09
CA SER A 87 11.37 3.11 -18.75
C SER A 87 11.55 1.97 -17.74
N ILE A 88 12.35 2.20 -16.69
CA ILE A 88 12.52 1.23 -15.59
C ILE A 88 11.19 0.98 -14.87
N GLY A 89 10.45 2.04 -14.55
CA GLY A 89 9.14 1.95 -13.92
C GLY A 89 8.14 1.17 -14.78
N ALA A 90 8.13 1.44 -16.10
CA ALA A 90 7.29 0.74 -17.07
C ALA A 90 7.64 -0.76 -17.15
N CYS A 91 8.93 -1.09 -17.17
CA CYS A 91 9.40 -2.47 -17.12
C CYS A 91 8.98 -3.19 -15.82
N LEU A 92 9.17 -2.54 -14.66
CA LEU A 92 8.73 -3.06 -13.37
C LEU A 92 7.22 -3.33 -13.34
N TYR A 93 6.42 -2.43 -13.92
CA TYR A 93 4.97 -2.62 -14.02
C TYR A 93 4.63 -3.92 -14.75
N ILE A 94 5.22 -4.14 -15.93
CA ILE A 94 4.97 -5.34 -16.74
C ILE A 94 5.36 -6.61 -15.98
N ILE A 95 6.52 -6.60 -15.31
CA ILE A 95 6.99 -7.72 -14.50
C ILE A 95 6.02 -8.03 -13.36
N PHE A 96 5.65 -7.03 -12.56
CA PHE A 96 4.73 -7.24 -11.44
C PHE A 96 3.32 -7.63 -11.91
N MET A 97 2.87 -7.10 -13.04
CA MET A 97 1.61 -7.51 -13.65
C MET A 97 1.61 -8.98 -14.03
N ALA A 98 2.65 -9.44 -14.73
CA ALA A 98 2.79 -10.85 -15.09
C ALA A 98 2.79 -11.75 -13.85
N LEU A 99 3.52 -11.37 -12.80
CA LEU A 99 3.59 -12.12 -11.54
C LEU A 99 2.26 -12.16 -10.78
N ILE A 100 1.51 -11.06 -10.78
CA ILE A 100 0.19 -11.00 -10.14
C ILE A 100 -0.83 -11.83 -10.92
N ILE A 101 -0.84 -11.74 -12.25
CA ILE A 101 -1.71 -12.58 -13.09
C ILE A 101 -1.39 -14.06 -12.88
N LEU A 102 -0.09 -14.42 -12.88
CA LEU A 102 0.36 -15.78 -12.59
C LEU A 102 -0.17 -16.25 -11.23
N ARG A 103 -0.04 -15.44 -10.18
CA ARG A 103 -0.57 -15.76 -8.87
C ARG A 103 -2.09 -15.99 -8.89
N LEU A 104 -2.83 -15.14 -9.59
CA LEU A 104 -4.29 -15.23 -9.66
C LEU A 104 -4.78 -16.47 -10.42
N PHE A 105 -3.99 -17.00 -11.36
CA PHE A 105 -4.30 -18.26 -12.03
C PHE A 105 -4.08 -19.49 -11.16
N PHE A 106 -3.01 -19.51 -10.36
CA PHE A 106 -2.61 -20.71 -9.61
C PHE A 106 -3.09 -20.74 -8.15
N TYR A 107 -3.44 -19.60 -7.57
CA TYR A 107 -3.79 -19.50 -6.16
C TYR A 107 -5.18 -18.89 -5.96
N GLN A 108 -5.92 -19.45 -5.00
CA GLN A 108 -7.27 -19.00 -4.68
C GLN A 108 -7.25 -17.63 -4.00
N PHE A 109 -8.04 -16.68 -4.52
CA PHE A 109 -8.22 -15.38 -3.91
C PHE A 109 -9.16 -15.49 -2.70
N LYS A 110 -8.61 -15.45 -1.48
CA LYS A 110 -9.38 -15.50 -0.22
C LYS A 110 -10.26 -14.25 -0.06
N ILE A 111 -11.45 -14.43 0.53
CA ILE A 111 -12.44 -13.35 0.73
C ILE A 111 -11.88 -12.24 1.63
N ASP A 112 -11.09 -12.60 2.64
CA ASP A 112 -10.55 -11.67 3.62
C ASP A 112 -9.33 -10.87 3.12
N THR A 113 -8.83 -11.18 1.92
CA THR A 113 -7.66 -10.51 1.33
C THR A 113 -7.92 -9.00 1.22
N LEU A 114 -6.94 -8.20 1.60
CA LEU A 114 -7.00 -6.75 1.43
C LEU A 114 -6.99 -6.42 -0.08
N LEU A 115 -8.03 -5.72 -0.53
CA LEU A 115 -8.19 -5.38 -1.95
C LEU A 115 -7.42 -4.15 -2.36
N SER A 116 -7.19 -3.20 -1.46
CA SER A 116 -6.60 -1.90 -1.86
C SER A 116 -5.22 -2.00 -2.52
N PRO A 117 -4.32 -2.93 -2.13
CA PRO A 117 -3.05 -3.06 -2.85
C PRO A 117 -3.25 -3.49 -4.31
N TYR A 118 -4.34 -4.19 -4.65
CA TYR A 118 -4.64 -4.53 -6.05
C TYR A 118 -5.22 -3.38 -6.84
N TRP A 119 -5.81 -2.37 -6.19
CA TRP A 119 -6.17 -1.12 -6.86
C TRP A 119 -4.92 -0.32 -7.26
N MET A 120 -3.83 -0.44 -6.49
CA MET A 120 -2.54 0.17 -6.86
C MET A 120 -2.00 -0.31 -8.21
N ASN A 121 -2.38 -1.50 -8.70
CA ASN A 121 -2.09 -1.90 -10.08
C ASN A 121 -2.63 -0.87 -11.08
N MET A 122 -3.93 -0.60 -11.00
CA MET A 122 -4.58 0.39 -11.83
C MET A 122 -3.88 1.74 -11.63
N GLY A 123 -3.65 2.19 -10.38
CA GLY A 123 -2.95 3.44 -10.10
C GLY A 123 -1.55 3.55 -10.74
N ALA A 124 -0.74 2.49 -10.67
CA ALA A 124 0.59 2.44 -11.25
C ALA A 124 0.58 2.50 -12.79
N ALA A 125 -0.44 1.90 -13.43
CA ALA A 125 -0.64 1.98 -14.87
C ALA A 125 -0.97 3.42 -15.30
N ALA A 126 -1.91 4.07 -14.62
CA ALA A 126 -2.27 5.47 -14.88
C ALA A 126 -1.10 6.42 -14.64
N LEU A 127 -0.34 6.23 -13.56
CA LEU A 127 0.83 7.07 -13.29
C LEU A 127 1.91 6.89 -14.37
N THR A 128 2.16 5.65 -14.82
CA THR A 128 3.08 5.38 -15.94
C THR A 128 2.63 6.07 -17.22
N ALA A 129 1.31 6.07 -17.50
CA ALA A 129 0.74 6.78 -18.64
C ALA A 129 0.89 8.30 -18.51
N VAL A 130 0.56 8.89 -17.34
CA VAL A 130 0.71 10.33 -17.09
C VAL A 130 2.16 10.76 -17.27
N THR A 131 3.11 10.06 -16.64
CA THR A 131 4.53 10.39 -16.77
C THR A 131 5.01 10.30 -18.23
N GLY A 132 4.50 9.34 -19.01
CA GLY A 132 4.79 9.23 -20.44
C GLY A 132 4.20 10.39 -21.27
N ILE A 133 3.00 10.86 -20.93
CA ILE A 133 2.38 12.03 -21.56
C ILE A 133 3.13 13.32 -21.21
N GLU A 134 3.59 13.47 -19.96
CA GLU A 134 4.41 14.61 -19.56
C GLU A 134 5.76 14.62 -20.28
N LEU A 135 6.42 13.46 -20.42
CA LEU A 135 7.62 13.34 -21.26
C LEU A 135 7.35 13.77 -22.69
N TYR A 136 6.25 13.28 -23.28
CA TYR A 136 5.84 13.66 -24.63
C TYR A 136 5.66 15.18 -24.76
N GLN A 137 4.92 15.79 -23.85
CA GLN A 137 4.62 17.22 -23.89
C GLN A 137 5.90 18.06 -23.77
N HIS A 138 6.77 17.70 -22.83
CA HIS A 138 8.00 18.44 -22.58
C HIS A 138 9.00 18.32 -23.74
N ILE A 139 9.21 17.10 -24.26
CA ILE A 139 10.07 16.86 -25.44
C ILE A 139 9.50 17.58 -26.67
N SER A 140 8.18 17.59 -26.85
CA SER A 140 7.54 18.29 -27.98
C SER A 140 7.75 19.80 -27.95
N ILE A 141 7.93 20.41 -26.76
CA ILE A 141 8.15 21.86 -26.60
C ILE A 141 9.64 22.19 -26.75
N MET A 142 10.51 21.44 -26.07
CA MET A 142 11.95 21.71 -26.03
C MET A 142 12.70 21.26 -27.29
N GLY A 143 12.16 20.29 -28.03
CA GLY A 143 12.84 19.66 -29.15
C GLY A 143 14.03 18.79 -28.73
N GLY A 144 14.90 18.49 -29.70
CA GLY A 144 16.14 17.74 -29.48
C GLY A 144 16.10 16.28 -29.94
N PRO A 145 17.07 15.44 -29.50
CA PRO A 145 17.29 14.10 -30.07
C PRO A 145 16.16 13.12 -29.73
N PHE A 146 15.28 13.45 -28.79
CA PHE A 146 14.19 12.57 -28.37
C PHE A 146 12.90 12.71 -29.19
N MET A 147 12.88 13.62 -30.18
CA MET A 147 11.69 13.87 -31.02
C MET A 147 11.21 12.62 -31.77
N GLU A 148 12.14 11.74 -32.17
CA GLU A 148 11.82 10.48 -32.85
C GLU A 148 11.02 9.50 -31.96
N PHE A 149 11.09 9.65 -30.64
CA PHE A 149 10.36 8.81 -29.68
C PHE A 149 8.95 9.32 -29.36
N LEU A 150 8.52 10.49 -29.88
CA LEU A 150 7.19 11.04 -29.61
C LEU A 150 6.05 10.08 -30.00
N PRO A 151 6.05 9.42 -31.18
CA PRO A 151 5.01 8.45 -31.51
C PRO A 151 4.99 7.26 -30.54
N PHE A 152 6.17 6.80 -30.11
CA PHE A 152 6.30 5.73 -29.13
C PHE A 152 5.69 6.13 -27.78
N LEU A 153 6.07 7.29 -27.23
CA LEU A 153 5.53 7.81 -25.97
C LEU A 153 4.01 7.99 -26.02
N LYS A 154 3.48 8.48 -27.15
CA LYS A 154 2.04 8.64 -27.36
C LYS A 154 1.32 7.30 -27.34
N GLY A 155 1.80 6.31 -28.10
CA GLY A 155 1.18 4.98 -28.17
C GLY A 155 1.29 4.19 -26.87
N ILE A 156 2.47 4.17 -26.25
CA ILE A 156 2.72 3.39 -25.04
C ILE A 156 2.00 3.96 -23.82
N SER A 157 1.80 5.29 -23.75
CA SER A 157 1.00 5.91 -22.69
C SER A 157 -0.47 5.49 -22.77
N LEU A 158 -1.03 5.45 -23.98
CA LEU A 158 -2.39 4.93 -24.21
C LEU A 158 -2.48 3.44 -23.87
N PHE A 159 -1.45 2.66 -24.19
CA PHE A 159 -1.36 1.24 -23.85
C PHE A 159 -1.46 1.02 -22.33
N PHE A 160 -0.62 1.69 -21.53
CA PHE A 160 -0.66 1.55 -20.07
C PHE A 160 -2.00 2.00 -19.47
N TRP A 161 -2.54 3.13 -19.94
CA TRP A 161 -3.83 3.63 -19.46
C TRP A 161 -4.96 2.63 -19.72
N SER A 162 -5.01 2.08 -20.94
CA SER A 162 -6.04 1.10 -21.35
C SER A 162 -5.88 -0.22 -20.60
N ALA A 163 -4.64 -0.70 -20.42
CA ALA A 163 -4.35 -1.92 -19.67
C ALA A 163 -4.82 -1.82 -18.21
N GLY A 164 -4.57 -0.68 -17.54
CA GLY A 164 -5.06 -0.49 -16.18
C GLY A 164 -6.58 -0.32 -16.11
N LEU A 165 -7.22 0.31 -17.11
CA LEU A 165 -8.66 0.47 -17.14
C LEU A 165 -9.37 -0.89 -17.32
N TRP A 166 -8.79 -1.78 -18.12
CA TRP A 166 -9.28 -3.14 -18.30
C TRP A 166 -9.28 -3.96 -17.01
N TRP A 167 -8.44 -3.61 -16.03
CA TRP A 167 -8.41 -4.26 -14.72
C TRP A 167 -9.58 -3.86 -13.81
N LEU A 168 -10.23 -2.72 -14.07
CA LEU A 168 -11.27 -2.15 -13.21
C LEU A 168 -12.49 -3.07 -13.02
N PRO A 169 -13.10 -3.68 -14.06
CA PRO A 169 -14.25 -4.57 -13.88
C PRO A 169 -13.94 -5.74 -12.93
N PHE A 170 -12.74 -6.31 -13.04
CA PHE A 170 -12.30 -7.39 -12.15
C PHE A 170 -12.19 -6.92 -10.69
N LEU A 171 -11.63 -5.74 -10.45
CA LEU A 171 -11.55 -5.15 -9.11
C LEU A 171 -12.94 -4.89 -8.50
N ILE A 172 -13.89 -4.42 -9.31
CA ILE A 172 -15.28 -4.19 -8.89
C ILE A 172 -15.94 -5.52 -8.48
N VAL A 173 -15.78 -6.57 -9.27
CA VAL A 173 -16.30 -7.91 -8.94
C VAL A 173 -15.71 -8.41 -7.62
N LEU A 174 -14.41 -8.25 -7.40
CA LEU A 174 -13.77 -8.64 -6.15
C LEU A 174 -14.28 -7.83 -4.95
N ALA A 175 -14.51 -6.53 -5.12
CA ALA A 175 -15.04 -5.65 -4.09
C ALA A 175 -16.48 -6.04 -3.71
N ILE A 176 -17.35 -6.27 -4.70
CA ILE A 176 -18.73 -6.73 -4.47
C ILE A 176 -18.72 -8.09 -3.78
N ARG A 177 -17.91 -9.04 -4.28
CA ARG A 177 -17.79 -10.37 -3.69
C ARG A 177 -17.34 -10.29 -2.22
N LYS A 178 -16.33 -9.47 -1.92
CA LYS A 178 -15.91 -9.27 -0.53
C LYS A 178 -17.05 -8.71 0.32
N GLN A 179 -17.76 -7.71 -0.18
CA GLN A 179 -18.85 -7.07 0.56
C GLN A 179 -20.04 -7.99 0.83
N VAL A 180 -20.38 -8.86 -0.13
CA VAL A 180 -21.53 -9.78 -0.02
C VAL A 180 -21.22 -10.99 0.85
N PHE A 181 -20.00 -11.53 0.78
CA PHE A 181 -19.63 -12.78 1.47
C PHE A 181 -18.86 -12.57 2.78
N SER A 182 -18.38 -11.35 3.08
CA SER A 182 -17.79 -11.03 4.37
C SER A 182 -18.87 -10.99 5.45
N LYS A 183 -18.71 -11.81 6.49
CA LYS A 183 -19.58 -11.80 7.69
C LYS A 183 -19.27 -10.63 8.61
N GLU A 184 -18.04 -10.12 8.53
CA GLU A 184 -17.61 -8.91 9.19
C GLU A 184 -18.07 -7.73 8.31
N GLY A 185 -18.76 -6.74 8.90
CA GLY A 185 -19.32 -5.60 8.15
C GLY A 185 -18.26 -4.75 7.43
N LEU A 186 -18.62 -3.54 6.99
CA LEU A 186 -17.67 -2.59 6.41
C LEU A 186 -16.62 -2.16 7.44
N VAL A 187 -15.53 -2.91 7.57
CA VAL A 187 -14.37 -2.54 8.40
C VAL A 187 -13.50 -1.59 7.58
N PHE A 188 -13.45 -0.33 8.01
CA PHE A 188 -12.55 0.64 7.43
C PHE A 188 -11.09 0.22 7.67
N THR A 189 -10.29 0.29 6.61
CA THR A 189 -8.84 0.12 6.70
C THR A 189 -8.17 1.32 6.05
N VAL A 190 -6.99 1.71 6.54
CA VAL A 190 -6.23 2.84 5.97
C VAL A 190 -5.96 2.64 4.46
N GLY A 191 -5.93 1.40 3.99
CA GLY A 191 -5.78 1.03 2.59
C GLY A 191 -6.83 1.65 1.65
N TYR A 192 -8.01 2.08 2.12
CA TYR A 192 -8.99 2.77 1.26
C TYR A 192 -8.43 4.04 0.61
N TRP A 193 -7.44 4.69 1.22
CA TRP A 193 -6.72 5.82 0.60
C TRP A 193 -5.99 5.43 -0.69
N GLU A 194 -5.55 4.19 -0.87
CA GLU A 194 -4.94 3.70 -2.11
C GLU A 194 -5.96 3.66 -3.27
N ILE A 195 -7.24 3.38 -2.95
CA ILE A 195 -8.34 3.41 -3.91
C ILE A 195 -8.59 4.85 -4.36
N VAL A 196 -8.69 5.77 -3.40
CA VAL A 196 -8.88 7.21 -3.66
C VAL A 196 -7.74 7.74 -4.53
N PHE A 197 -6.49 7.42 -4.18
CA PHE A 197 -5.31 7.78 -4.95
C PHE A 197 -5.39 7.27 -6.40
N THR A 198 -5.76 6.00 -6.58
CA THR A 198 -5.90 5.37 -7.90
C THR A 198 -6.97 6.04 -8.75
N LEU A 199 -8.15 6.32 -8.17
CA LEU A 199 -9.26 6.97 -8.87
C LEU A 199 -8.89 8.39 -9.30
N GLY A 200 -8.23 9.15 -8.40
CA GLY A 200 -7.75 10.49 -8.70
C GLY A 200 -6.72 10.51 -9.83
N LEU A 201 -5.76 9.58 -9.81
CA LEU A 201 -4.80 9.40 -10.91
C LEU A 201 -5.49 9.07 -12.23
N TYR A 202 -6.51 8.22 -12.21
CA TYR A 202 -7.27 7.89 -13.42
C TYR A 202 -8.01 9.10 -14.00
N ALA A 203 -8.68 9.88 -13.14
CA ALA A 203 -9.30 11.13 -13.57
C ALA A 203 -8.26 12.07 -14.22
N HIS A 204 -7.13 12.30 -13.55
CA HIS A 204 -6.07 13.16 -14.08
C HIS A 204 -5.49 12.65 -15.41
N SER A 205 -5.21 11.35 -15.49
CA SER A 205 -4.67 10.73 -16.71
C SER A 205 -5.63 10.81 -17.90
N ALA A 206 -6.94 10.70 -17.66
CA ALA A 206 -7.95 10.83 -18.70
C ALA A 206 -8.00 12.26 -19.27
N ILE A 207 -7.85 13.30 -18.45
CA ILE A 207 -7.71 14.69 -18.93
C ILE A 207 -6.43 14.85 -19.76
N LYS A 208 -5.31 14.31 -19.29
CA LYS A 208 -4.02 14.38 -20.02
C LYS A 208 -4.11 13.69 -21.39
N LEU A 209 -4.79 12.54 -21.47
CA LEU A 209 -5.07 11.86 -22.74
C LEU A 209 -6.04 12.66 -23.61
N PHE A 210 -7.06 13.30 -23.04
CA PHE A 210 -7.96 14.18 -23.78
C PHE A 210 -7.18 15.29 -24.48
N CYS A 211 -6.25 15.96 -23.78
CA CYS A 211 -5.39 16.98 -24.37
C CYS A 211 -4.47 16.44 -25.48
N LEU A 212 -4.09 15.15 -25.42
CA LEU A 212 -3.17 14.52 -26.37
C LEU A 212 -3.85 13.96 -27.63
N PHE A 213 -5.09 13.49 -27.52
CA PHE A 213 -5.83 12.80 -28.59
C PHE A 213 -7.09 13.54 -29.07
N GLY A 214 -7.59 14.54 -28.34
CA GLY A 214 -8.72 15.37 -28.75
C GLY A 214 -10.12 14.72 -28.65
N GLY A 215 -10.27 13.61 -27.93
CA GLY A 215 -11.54 12.86 -27.84
C GLY A 215 -12.42 13.25 -26.65
N GLN A 216 -13.59 13.85 -26.88
CA GLN A 216 -14.51 14.30 -25.82
C GLN A 216 -14.93 13.19 -24.83
N TYR A 217 -14.95 11.92 -25.26
CA TYR A 217 -15.25 10.77 -24.42
C TYR A 217 -14.26 10.63 -23.25
N LEU A 218 -12.99 10.99 -23.42
CA LEU A 218 -11.98 10.96 -22.35
C LEU A 218 -12.29 11.98 -21.24
N ASN A 219 -12.88 13.13 -21.60
CA ASN A 219 -13.32 14.12 -20.62
C ASN A 219 -14.49 13.59 -19.77
N VAL A 220 -15.46 12.91 -20.40
CA VAL A 220 -16.56 12.26 -19.68
C VAL A 220 -16.03 11.21 -18.71
N ILE A 221 -15.11 10.35 -19.17
CA ILE A 221 -14.46 9.33 -18.33
C ILE A 221 -13.75 9.98 -17.14
N SER A 222 -13.01 11.06 -17.36
CA SER A 222 -12.36 11.82 -16.29
C SER A 222 -13.37 12.32 -15.25
N ILE A 223 -14.45 12.95 -15.68
CA ILE A 223 -15.48 13.50 -14.78
C ILE A 223 -16.10 12.38 -13.94
N CYS A 224 -16.41 11.23 -14.55
CA CYS A 224 -16.92 10.07 -13.83
C CYS A 224 -15.94 9.60 -12.74
N PHE A 225 -14.66 9.40 -13.09
CA PHE A 225 -13.65 9.01 -12.10
C PHE A 225 -13.47 10.06 -11.00
N TYR A 226 -13.50 11.35 -11.34
CA TYR A 226 -13.38 12.44 -10.40
C TYR A 226 -14.52 12.47 -9.38
N ILE A 227 -15.78 12.32 -9.83
CA ILE A 227 -16.95 12.27 -8.95
C ILE A 227 -16.84 11.07 -8.00
N VAL A 228 -16.51 9.88 -8.53
CA VAL A 228 -16.33 8.68 -7.70
C VAL A 228 -15.18 8.88 -6.71
N CYS A 229 -14.07 9.49 -7.15
CA CYS A 229 -12.93 9.81 -6.28
C CYS A 229 -13.35 10.70 -5.11
N ILE A 230 -14.14 11.76 -5.33
CA ILE A 230 -14.62 12.64 -4.26
C ILE A 230 -15.50 11.88 -3.27
N ILE A 231 -16.41 11.02 -3.75
CA ILE A 231 -17.28 10.22 -2.88
C ILE A 231 -16.43 9.33 -1.96
N PHE A 232 -15.46 8.61 -2.52
CA PHE A 232 -14.56 7.76 -1.75
C PHE A 232 -13.60 8.55 -0.86
N TRP A 233 -13.20 9.75 -1.28
CA TRP A 233 -12.37 10.65 -0.49
C TRP A 233 -13.13 11.13 0.75
N CYS A 234 -14.36 11.62 0.60
CA CYS A 234 -15.21 12.05 1.71
C CYS A 234 -15.47 10.89 2.68
N PHE A 235 -15.78 9.70 2.16
CA PHE A 235 -15.93 8.49 2.96
C PHE A 235 -14.64 8.19 3.75
N SER A 236 -13.50 8.09 3.08
CA SER A 236 -12.22 7.75 3.72
C SER A 236 -11.78 8.81 4.73
N PHE A 237 -12.03 10.08 4.44
CA PHE A 237 -11.71 11.21 5.30
C PHE A 237 -12.55 11.19 6.58
N ILE A 238 -13.87 11.02 6.47
CA ILE A 238 -14.77 10.92 7.64
C ILE A 238 -14.36 9.74 8.52
N PHE A 239 -14.15 8.56 7.93
CA PHE A 239 -13.74 7.39 8.70
C PHE A 239 -12.37 7.56 9.34
N THR A 240 -11.41 8.17 8.65
CA THR A 240 -10.09 8.47 9.22
C THR A 240 -10.22 9.45 10.39
N LEU A 241 -11.04 10.50 10.27
CA LEU A 241 -11.30 11.45 11.35
C LEU A 241 -12.00 10.80 12.54
N VAL A 242 -13.06 10.03 12.31
CA VAL A 242 -13.78 9.30 13.36
C VAL A 242 -12.83 8.35 14.08
N HIS A 243 -12.01 7.60 13.33
CA HIS A 243 -11.00 6.74 13.93
C HIS A 243 -9.96 7.53 14.71
N LEU A 244 -9.44 8.64 14.18
CA LEU A 244 -8.44 9.48 14.85
C LEU A 244 -8.98 10.11 16.16
N VAL A 245 -10.22 10.59 16.13
CA VAL A 245 -10.90 11.18 17.30
C VAL A 245 -11.23 10.10 18.33
N ARG A 246 -11.68 8.92 17.88
CA ARG A 246 -12.03 7.79 18.75
C ARG A 246 -10.80 7.05 19.27
N SER A 247 -9.70 7.05 18.53
CA SER A 247 -8.39 6.52 18.92
C SER A 247 -7.59 7.51 19.76
N SER A 248 -8.26 8.48 20.39
CA SER A 248 -7.77 9.52 21.27
C SER A 248 -6.27 9.50 21.53
N ILE A 249 -5.63 10.59 21.12
CA ILE A 249 -4.26 11.06 21.35
C ILE A 249 -3.88 11.16 22.86
N TRP A 250 -4.62 10.50 23.75
CA TRP A 250 -4.32 10.28 25.15
C TRP A 250 -4.68 8.84 25.54
N VAL A 251 -3.89 7.87 25.07
CA VAL A 251 -3.53 6.77 25.98
C VAL A 251 -2.28 7.27 26.68
N PRO A 252 -2.33 7.68 27.96
CA PRO A 252 -1.11 7.98 28.69
C PRO A 252 -0.17 6.80 28.53
N VAL A 253 1.11 7.01 28.24
CA VAL A 253 2.11 5.92 28.20
C VAL A 253 2.16 5.15 29.53
N ASN A 254 1.61 5.70 30.61
CA ASN A 254 1.39 4.99 31.87
C ASN A 254 0.30 3.90 31.82
N ASP A 255 -0.62 3.95 30.84
CA ASP A 255 -1.62 2.91 30.56
C ASP A 255 -1.21 1.98 29.41
N LEU A 256 0.02 2.11 28.88
CA LEU A 256 0.74 0.98 28.28
C LEU A 256 1.25 0.01 29.36
N THR A 257 0.54 -0.10 30.48
CA THR A 257 0.47 -1.41 31.12
C THR A 257 -0.14 -2.31 30.07
N ILE A 258 0.67 -3.23 29.57
CA ILE A 258 0.23 -4.33 28.74
C ILE A 258 -0.67 -5.20 29.63
N ASN A 259 -1.89 -4.73 29.92
CA ASN A 259 -2.85 -5.37 30.82
C ASN A 259 -3.52 -6.57 30.14
N TYR A 260 -3.34 -6.71 28.83
CA TYR A 260 -3.77 -7.85 28.04
C TYR A 260 -2.58 -8.50 27.30
N VAL A 261 -1.55 -8.97 28.03
CA VAL A 261 -0.80 -10.14 27.51
C VAL A 261 -1.58 -11.35 27.96
N ILE A 262 -2.67 -11.73 27.30
CA ILE A 262 -3.07 -13.14 27.37
C ILE A 262 -2.38 -13.80 26.19
N PRO A 263 -1.56 -14.86 26.39
CA PRO A 263 -0.91 -15.53 25.29
C PRO A 263 -1.97 -16.07 24.33
N TYR A 264 -1.93 -15.66 23.06
CA TYR A 264 -2.87 -16.10 22.01
C TYR A 264 -2.87 -17.64 21.84
N SER A 265 -1.75 -18.28 22.19
CA SER A 265 -1.62 -19.73 22.26
C SER A 265 -0.56 -20.16 23.28
N PHE A 266 -0.76 -21.29 23.93
CA PHE A 266 0.25 -21.92 24.79
C PHE A 266 0.40 -23.42 24.46
N ARG A 267 1.58 -23.98 24.72
CA ARG A 267 1.86 -25.41 24.56
C ARG A 267 1.81 -26.11 25.91
N LEU A 268 1.00 -27.15 26.01
CA LEU A 268 0.87 -27.96 27.22
C LEU A 268 1.05 -29.44 26.82
N ARG A 269 2.06 -30.11 27.40
CA ARG A 269 2.46 -31.49 27.05
C ARG A 269 2.56 -31.73 25.52
N GLY A 270 3.13 -30.77 24.78
CA GLY A 270 3.35 -30.87 23.33
C GLY A 270 2.14 -30.55 22.44
N ARG A 271 0.93 -30.33 22.99
CA ARG A 271 -0.25 -29.88 22.25
C ARG A 271 -0.40 -28.36 22.33
N LEU A 272 -0.76 -27.72 21.21
CA LEU A 272 -0.99 -26.28 21.11
C LEU A 272 -2.46 -25.97 21.42
N PHE A 273 -2.70 -25.11 22.41
CA PHE A 273 -4.03 -24.62 22.76
C PHE A 273 -4.15 -23.14 22.41
N LYS A 274 -5.20 -22.77 21.69
CA LYS A 274 -5.54 -21.36 21.40
C LYS A 274 -6.59 -20.87 22.39
N VAL A 275 -6.36 -19.68 22.94
CA VAL A 275 -7.29 -19.01 23.85
C VAL A 275 -8.44 -18.44 23.02
N LYS A 276 -9.67 -18.81 23.38
CA LYS A 276 -10.90 -18.36 22.71
C LYS A 276 -11.46 -17.11 23.40
N GLU A 277 -11.51 -17.13 24.73
CA GLU A 277 -12.04 -16.05 25.56
C GLU A 277 -11.43 -16.10 26.97
N VAL A 278 -11.45 -14.96 27.66
CA VAL A 278 -11.05 -14.85 29.08
C VAL A 278 -12.31 -14.64 29.89
N VAL A 279 -12.58 -15.55 30.81
CA VAL A 279 -13.82 -15.60 31.60
C VAL A 279 -13.74 -14.69 32.81
N ASN A 280 -12.61 -14.65 33.50
CA ASN A 280 -12.39 -13.84 34.70
C ASN A 280 -10.92 -13.51 34.89
N GLU A 281 -10.65 -12.35 35.50
CA GLU A 281 -9.32 -11.91 35.94
C GLU A 281 -9.39 -11.42 37.39
N TRP A 282 -8.37 -11.74 38.19
CA TRP A 282 -8.21 -11.18 39.54
C TRP A 282 -6.73 -11.06 39.91
N VAL A 283 -6.44 -10.19 40.87
CA VAL A 283 -5.08 -9.86 41.29
C VAL A 283 -4.94 -10.19 42.78
N ASP A 284 -4.01 -11.09 43.10
CA ASP A 284 -3.67 -11.37 44.49
C ASP A 284 -2.47 -10.51 44.90
N GLN A 285 -2.70 -9.64 45.89
CA GLN A 285 -1.62 -9.00 46.65
C GLN A 285 -1.19 -9.96 47.76
N SER A 286 -0.25 -10.85 47.46
CA SER A 286 0.35 -11.68 48.51
C SER A 286 1.17 -10.81 49.48
N ILE A 287 1.09 -11.12 50.78
CA ILE A 287 1.80 -10.41 51.88
C ILE A 287 3.33 -10.41 51.66
N GLN A 288 3.86 -11.24 50.75
CA GLN A 288 5.27 -11.34 50.39
C GLN A 288 5.72 -10.35 49.28
N GLY A 289 4.88 -9.40 48.88
CA GLY A 289 5.26 -8.36 47.92
C GLY A 289 5.34 -8.83 46.46
N VAL A 290 4.95 -10.08 46.17
CA VAL A 290 4.84 -10.59 44.80
C VAL A 290 3.41 -10.36 44.30
N LEU A 291 3.29 -9.53 43.26
CA LEU A 291 2.05 -9.19 42.57
C LEU A 291 1.76 -10.27 41.50
N LYS A 292 0.80 -11.15 41.75
CA LYS A 292 0.37 -12.18 40.80
C LYS A 292 -1.00 -11.84 40.21
N LYS A 293 -1.13 -11.90 38.87
CA LYS A 293 -2.42 -11.87 38.18
C LYS A 293 -2.85 -13.27 37.83
N HIS A 294 -4.10 -13.62 38.12
CA HIS A 294 -4.72 -14.89 37.75
C HIS A 294 -5.75 -14.67 36.64
N TYR A 295 -5.76 -15.57 35.68
CA TYR A 295 -6.64 -15.57 34.52
C TYR A 295 -7.39 -16.90 34.44
N CYS A 296 -8.72 -16.84 34.27
CA CYS A 296 -9.53 -17.98 33.87
C CYS A 296 -9.81 -17.86 32.36
N ILE A 297 -9.36 -18.82 31.57
CA ILE A 297 -9.45 -18.79 30.10
C ILE A 297 -10.20 -20.01 29.57
N VAL A 298 -10.98 -19.82 28.51
CA VAL A 298 -11.60 -20.94 27.76
C VAL A 298 -10.79 -21.16 26.50
N THR A 299 -10.40 -22.41 26.27
CA THR A 299 -9.70 -22.80 25.05
C THR A 299 -10.68 -23.08 23.91
N THR A 300 -10.17 -23.13 22.69
CA THR A 300 -10.92 -23.53 21.48
C THR A 300 -11.59 -24.91 21.58
N ASN A 301 -11.17 -25.77 22.51
CA ASN A 301 -11.78 -27.06 22.80
C ASN A 301 -12.82 -27.02 23.95
N ASN A 302 -13.30 -25.82 24.35
CA ASN A 302 -14.20 -25.58 25.48
C ASN A 302 -13.68 -26.01 26.86
N ILE A 303 -12.37 -26.22 27.02
CA ILE A 303 -11.76 -26.52 28.31
C ILE A 303 -11.45 -25.21 29.04
N THR A 304 -11.83 -25.10 30.32
CA THR A 304 -11.48 -23.96 31.18
C THR A 304 -10.15 -24.18 31.88
N CYS A 305 -9.22 -23.23 31.76
CA CYS A 305 -7.90 -23.30 32.37
C CYS A 305 -7.62 -22.07 33.22
N HIS A 306 -6.96 -22.29 34.36
CA HIS A 306 -6.42 -21.25 35.21
C HIS A 306 -4.93 -21.07 34.94
N ILE A 307 -4.53 -19.85 34.61
CA ILE A 307 -3.15 -19.46 34.34
C ILE A 307 -2.82 -18.25 35.23
N SER A 308 -1.64 -18.24 35.85
CA SER A 308 -1.14 -17.11 36.61
C SER A 308 0.09 -16.47 35.95
N CYS A 309 0.22 -15.16 36.10
CA CYS A 309 1.35 -14.38 35.64
C CYS A 309 1.95 -13.62 36.83
N ASP A 310 3.23 -13.82 37.07
CA ASP A 310 3.99 -13.03 38.03
C ASP A 310 4.41 -11.71 37.36
N LEU A 311 3.89 -10.59 37.86
CA LEU A 311 4.10 -9.27 37.27
C LEU A 311 5.54 -8.79 37.40
N ILE A 312 6.30 -9.31 38.36
CA ILE A 312 7.70 -8.91 38.60
C ILE A 312 8.61 -9.66 37.62
N THR A 313 8.44 -10.98 37.49
CA THR A 313 9.30 -11.82 36.65
C THR A 313 8.80 -11.96 35.20
N LYS A 314 7.57 -11.52 34.91
CA LYS A 314 6.86 -11.71 33.63
C LYS A 314 6.79 -13.18 33.19
N LYS A 315 6.87 -14.11 34.14
CA LYS A 315 6.76 -15.56 33.90
C LYS A 315 5.32 -16.03 34.06
N TRP A 316 4.92 -16.92 33.15
CA TRP A 316 3.61 -17.55 33.13
C TRP A 316 3.67 -18.91 33.80
N TYR A 317 2.70 -19.18 34.68
CA TYR A 317 2.53 -20.44 35.38
C TYR A 317 1.15 -21.01 35.05
N PHE A 318 1.09 -22.33 34.87
CA PHE A 318 -0.16 -23.03 34.66
C PHE A 318 -0.63 -23.57 36.01
N ASP A 319 -1.80 -23.11 36.49
CA ASP A 319 -2.28 -23.45 37.82
C ASP A 319 -3.09 -24.75 37.77
N GLN A 320 -4.24 -24.78 37.09
CA GLN A 320 -5.15 -25.93 37.03
C GLN A 320 -6.04 -25.95 35.78
N VAL A 321 -6.48 -27.13 35.36
CA VAL A 321 -7.59 -27.32 34.40
C VAL A 321 -8.87 -27.53 35.21
N LYS A 322 -9.93 -26.77 34.92
CA LYS A 322 -11.30 -27.08 35.34
C LYS A 322 -12.00 -27.73 34.14
N ASP A 323 -12.43 -28.97 34.33
CA ASP A 323 -13.32 -29.67 33.39
C ASP A 323 -14.73 -29.06 33.43
#